data_AF-A0A453CM23-F1
#
_entry.id   AF-A0A453CM23-F1
#
_cell.length_a   1.000
_cell.length_b   1.000
_cell.length_c   1.000
_cell.angle_alpha   90.00
_cell.angle_beta   90.00
_cell.angle_gamma   90.00
#
_symmetry.space_group_name_H-M   'P 1'
#
loop_
_entity.id
_entity.type
_entity.pdbx_description
1 polymer ?
#
loop_
_entity_poly.entity_id
_entity_poly.type
_entity_poly.pdbx_seq_one_letter_code
_entity_poly.pdbx_strand_id
1 'polypeptide(L)'
;QISESMDTLAKRALRRIGSKMVQGQLDVPCISLQLLSSVGKFDFPTERLRVQWQRRQANVLEELLLFSASRECSMSETLRIVLSKLKNTEDWVVSVPDGRIEVLTIIERYNTRLSAAPKKFGLKGETYHWTQSYHFNSRLYEKLLSSVFDMLEDGQLVEEADEILETMKLTWPILGITQKLHDALYAWALFQKFAQTGEILLLKQTDLQIQKLKLHNNVREAELYIDSFVCSVEGFGSNGTLNLVDSALLKINMWCHRQLKNYHLYFSQANCSIFESMLNLVLLTAANLTDDDEEAMLIGTSLGSTPESTLIHILVVRSIQAAYKNALISADGQSKAEFKHPLILLASELKLLVEKECSAFSPVLHKYYPEAGRVALTVFHLLYGQQLELFLEGSDHSESLKEILGASNSFELCIAQKLYSMYGEAAGSSLSNFLKPYMIDRFSSPIILQWLHAQHENVLEWTKRTIEIEDWEPLSVHRKLATSMVEVFRIVEETIDQFFNSSLPLDIVHLRSLLIGITSSLQVYLLHMENQQVSRATLLPVAPVLTRYAESVNPFAKRKLIEPAVREEKVANKLNNLTVPKLCVKLNTLQVRHFGYLPPPPNP
;
A
#
# COMPACT_ATOMS: atom_id res chain seq x y z
N GLN A 1 8.56 -7.84 -39.22
CA GLN A 1 9.60 -8.72 -39.79
C GLN A 1 9.96 -8.27 -41.19
N ILE A 2 11.24 -8.16 -41.50
CA ILE A 2 11.76 -7.92 -42.86
C ILE A 2 12.00 -9.31 -43.47
N SER A 3 11.55 -9.57 -44.69
CA SER A 3 11.85 -10.86 -45.34
C SER A 3 13.34 -10.96 -45.68
N GLU A 4 13.89 -12.17 -45.68
CA GLU A 4 15.29 -12.42 -46.06
C GLU A 4 15.61 -11.88 -47.46
N SER A 5 14.65 -11.96 -48.38
CA SER A 5 14.75 -11.34 -49.71
C SER A 5 14.92 -9.82 -49.64
N MET A 6 14.19 -9.13 -48.76
CA MET A 6 14.30 -7.67 -48.61
C MET A 6 15.59 -7.26 -47.89
N ASP A 7 16.07 -8.07 -46.93
CA ASP A 7 17.34 -7.84 -46.24
C ASP A 7 18.53 -8.00 -47.21
N THR A 8 18.56 -9.06 -48.01
CA THR A 8 19.61 -9.27 -49.01
C THR A 8 19.65 -8.16 -50.06
N LEU A 9 18.48 -7.65 -50.48
CA LEU A 9 18.37 -6.49 -51.37
C LEU A 9 18.92 -5.22 -50.72
N ALA A 10 18.55 -4.94 -49.47
CA ALA A 10 19.05 -3.78 -48.74
C ALA A 10 20.58 -3.85 -48.55
N LYS A 11 21.12 -5.01 -48.17
CA LYS A 11 22.57 -5.24 -48.04
C LYS A 11 23.30 -5.02 -49.37
N ARG A 12 22.74 -5.51 -50.48
CA ARG A 12 23.31 -5.32 -51.83
C ARG A 12 23.30 -3.83 -52.22
N ALA A 13 22.20 -3.12 -51.96
CA ALA A 13 22.06 -1.70 -52.21
C ALA A 13 23.10 -0.88 -51.43
N LEU A 14 23.24 -1.15 -50.13
CA LEU A 14 24.18 -0.49 -49.23
C LEU A 14 25.65 -0.76 -49.62
N ARG A 15 26.00 -1.98 -50.02
CA ARG A 15 27.36 -2.29 -50.52
C ARG A 15 27.74 -1.46 -51.75
N ARG A 16 26.76 -1.16 -52.63
CA ARG A 16 26.97 -0.29 -53.80
C ARG A 16 27.17 1.19 -53.43
N ILE A 17 26.78 1.62 -52.22
CA ILE A 17 27.08 2.97 -51.72
C ILE A 17 28.57 3.09 -51.43
N GLY A 18 29.13 2.11 -50.71
CA GLY A 18 30.54 2.10 -50.32
C GLY A 18 31.50 2.13 -51.53
N SER A 19 31.10 1.59 -52.68
CA SER A 19 31.90 1.65 -53.92
C SER A 19 31.76 2.95 -54.72
N LYS A 20 30.68 3.73 -54.51
CA LYS A 20 30.41 5.00 -55.21
C LYS A 20 30.82 6.23 -54.41
N MET A 21 30.86 6.15 -53.08
CA MET A 21 31.23 7.27 -52.21
C MET A 21 32.75 7.31 -51.96
N VAL A 22 33.50 7.88 -52.90
CA VAL A 22 34.94 8.10 -52.73
C VAL A 22 35.24 9.41 -51.96
N GLN A 23 34.30 10.36 -51.86
CA GLN A 23 34.52 11.66 -51.20
C GLN A 23 33.30 12.31 -50.52
N GLY A 24 32.12 11.66 -50.45
CA GLY A 24 30.89 12.25 -49.89
C GLY A 24 30.54 11.73 -48.49
N GLN A 25 29.92 12.56 -47.65
CA GLN A 25 29.44 12.18 -46.32
C GLN A 25 28.11 11.42 -46.42
N LEU A 26 28.01 10.24 -45.80
CA LEU A 26 26.81 9.39 -45.83
C LEU A 26 25.71 9.95 -44.91
N ASP A 27 24.52 10.22 -45.46
CA ASP A 27 23.33 10.66 -44.74
C ASP A 27 22.11 9.75 -45.02
N VAL A 28 21.04 9.92 -44.24
CA VAL A 28 19.81 9.10 -44.38
C VAL A 28 19.14 9.26 -45.75
N PRO A 29 19.01 10.48 -46.33
CA PRO A 29 18.48 10.65 -47.68
C PRO A 29 19.29 9.92 -48.76
N CYS A 30 20.63 9.94 -48.71
CA CYS A 30 21.49 9.20 -49.64
C CYS A 30 21.24 7.69 -49.57
N ILE A 31 21.04 7.15 -48.37
CA ILE A 31 20.70 5.72 -48.19
C ILE A 31 19.36 5.40 -48.87
N SER A 32 18.31 6.21 -48.63
CA SER A 32 17.00 6.02 -49.26
C SER A 32 17.03 6.17 -50.79
N LEU A 33 17.80 7.13 -51.31
CA LEU A 33 18.00 7.32 -52.76
C LEU A 33 18.75 6.14 -53.39
N GLN A 34 19.78 5.62 -52.72
CA GLN A 34 20.47 4.44 -53.22
C GLN A 34 19.56 3.21 -53.21
N LEU A 35 18.80 3.01 -52.13
CA LEU A 35 17.83 1.92 -52.07
C LEU A 35 16.89 2.01 -53.28
N LEU A 36 16.31 3.19 -53.55
CA LEU A 36 15.44 3.43 -54.70
C LEU A 36 16.11 3.26 -56.08
N SER A 37 17.40 3.54 -56.21
CA SER A 37 18.12 3.39 -57.50
C SER A 37 18.58 1.96 -57.78
N SER A 38 18.87 1.19 -56.73
CA SER A 38 19.51 -0.12 -56.83
C SER A 38 18.55 -1.30 -56.87
N VAL A 39 17.31 -1.12 -56.40
CA VAL A 39 16.26 -2.16 -56.39
C VAL A 39 15.33 -1.99 -57.59
N GLY A 40 15.29 -3.01 -58.44
CA GLY A 40 14.51 -3.07 -59.68
C GLY A 40 13.12 -3.68 -59.49
N LYS A 41 12.35 -3.73 -60.57
CA LYS A 41 10.98 -4.30 -60.56
C LYS A 41 10.98 -5.80 -60.26
N PHE A 42 11.97 -6.53 -60.79
CA PHE A 42 12.06 -7.99 -60.69
C PHE A 42 12.54 -8.49 -59.32
N ASP A 43 12.94 -7.59 -58.43
CA ASP A 43 13.38 -7.94 -57.07
C ASP A 43 12.21 -8.22 -56.11
N PHE A 44 10.96 -7.99 -56.55
CA PHE A 44 9.75 -8.17 -55.72
C PHE A 44 8.85 -9.29 -56.24
N PRO A 45 8.27 -10.12 -55.35
CA PRO A 45 7.38 -11.21 -55.75
C PRO A 45 5.99 -10.71 -56.19
N THR A 46 5.57 -9.52 -55.74
CA THR A 46 4.31 -8.89 -56.18
C THR A 46 4.48 -7.38 -56.39
N GLU A 47 3.72 -6.85 -57.35
CA GLU A 47 3.66 -5.41 -57.62
C GLU A 47 3.21 -4.61 -56.39
N ARG A 48 2.29 -5.16 -55.59
CA ARG A 48 1.81 -4.54 -54.34
C ARG A 48 2.94 -4.30 -53.34
N LEU A 49 3.82 -5.27 -53.12
CA LEU A 49 4.96 -5.14 -52.20
C LEU A 49 5.99 -4.13 -52.72
N ARG A 50 6.21 -4.09 -54.04
CA ARG A 50 7.06 -3.09 -54.70
C ARG A 50 6.54 -1.68 -54.45
N VAL A 51 5.24 -1.44 -54.68
CA VAL A 51 4.60 -0.13 -54.47
C VAL A 51 4.66 0.27 -52.99
N GLN A 52 4.37 -0.63 -52.07
CA GLN A 52 4.47 -0.37 -50.63
C GLN A 52 5.89 0.01 -50.21
N TRP A 53 6.90 -0.71 -50.67
CA TRP A 53 8.29 -0.40 -50.38
C TRP A 53 8.73 0.94 -51.00
N GLN A 54 8.36 1.20 -52.25
CA GLN A 54 8.67 2.46 -52.93
C GLN A 54 8.03 3.65 -52.22
N ARG A 55 6.74 3.54 -51.85
CA ARG A 55 6.04 4.56 -51.07
C ARG A 55 6.70 4.78 -49.71
N ARG A 56 7.19 3.73 -49.04
CA ARG A 56 7.94 3.86 -47.78
C ARG A 56 9.22 4.69 -47.97
N GLN A 57 10.04 4.41 -48.99
CA GLN A 57 11.25 5.19 -49.26
C GLN A 57 10.92 6.63 -49.66
N ALA A 58 9.87 6.84 -50.45
CA ALA A 58 9.39 8.16 -50.82
C ALA A 58 8.93 8.99 -49.61
N ASN A 59 8.22 8.37 -48.67
CA ASN A 59 7.80 9.01 -47.43
C ASN A 59 9.01 9.40 -46.55
N VAL A 60 10.05 8.55 -46.48
CA VAL A 60 11.29 8.90 -45.76
C VAL A 60 11.96 10.12 -46.38
N LEU A 61 12.09 10.17 -47.70
CA LEU A 61 12.66 11.32 -48.39
C LEU A 61 11.81 12.58 -48.23
N GLU A 62 10.49 12.43 -48.22
CA GLU A 62 9.58 13.55 -48.00
C GLU A 62 9.73 14.15 -46.60
N GLU A 63 9.71 13.31 -45.56
CA GLU A 63 9.93 13.75 -44.17
C GLU A 63 11.28 14.45 -44.01
N LEU A 64 12.34 13.86 -44.57
CA LEU A 64 13.70 14.37 -44.41
C LEU A 64 13.99 15.62 -45.23
N LEU A 65 13.39 15.80 -46.41
CA LEU A 65 13.76 16.88 -47.33
C LEU A 65 12.74 18.03 -47.37
N LEU A 66 11.46 17.80 -47.07
CA LEU A 66 10.45 18.87 -47.05
C LEU A 66 10.36 19.57 -45.70
N PHE A 67 10.42 18.83 -44.59
CA PHE A 67 10.28 19.42 -43.24
C PHE A 67 11.60 20.01 -42.71
N SER A 68 12.73 19.68 -43.33
CA SER A 68 14.06 20.24 -43.04
C SER A 68 14.36 21.55 -43.78
N ALA A 69 13.53 21.91 -44.76
CA ALA A 69 13.73 23.06 -45.62
C ALA A 69 13.10 24.32 -45.00
N SER A 70 13.72 24.86 -43.95
CA SER A 70 13.42 26.24 -43.57
C SER A 70 13.92 27.19 -44.68
N ARG A 71 12.99 27.82 -45.41
CA ARG A 71 13.13 29.08 -46.21
C ARG A 71 13.22 29.06 -47.75
N GLU A 72 13.14 27.94 -48.48
CA GLU A 72 13.07 28.00 -49.97
C GLU A 72 11.73 27.53 -50.55
N CYS A 73 10.77 28.46 -50.63
CA CYS A 73 9.38 28.20 -51.04
C CYS A 73 9.23 27.65 -52.48
N SER A 74 10.09 28.06 -53.43
CA SER A 74 9.99 27.64 -54.84
C SER A 74 10.50 26.21 -55.11
N MET A 75 11.55 25.78 -54.40
CA MET A 75 12.13 24.44 -54.55
C MET A 75 11.31 23.37 -53.82
N SER A 76 10.65 23.74 -52.71
CA SER A 76 9.79 22.85 -51.94
C SER A 76 8.60 22.32 -52.77
N GLU A 77 8.01 23.16 -53.63
CA GLU A 77 6.89 22.76 -54.49
C GLU A 77 7.33 21.76 -55.59
N THR A 78 8.48 22.01 -56.22
CA THR A 78 9.04 21.10 -57.23
C THR A 78 9.39 19.75 -56.61
N LEU A 79 10.00 19.76 -55.43
CA LEU A 79 10.32 18.53 -54.69
C LEU A 79 9.04 17.77 -54.31
N ARG A 80 7.99 18.46 -53.87
CA ARG A 80 6.68 17.88 -53.55
C ARG A 80 6.04 17.19 -54.76
N ILE A 81 6.09 17.83 -55.93
CA ILE A 81 5.60 17.24 -57.20
C ILE A 81 6.43 16.01 -57.60
N VAL A 82 7.75 16.05 -57.44
CA VAL A 82 8.64 14.93 -57.79
C VAL A 82 8.44 13.74 -56.83
N LEU A 83 8.27 14.01 -55.53
CA LEU A 83 7.98 12.99 -54.53
C LEU A 83 6.57 12.40 -54.68
N SER A 84 5.57 13.20 -55.06
CA SER A 84 4.21 12.69 -55.33
C SER A 84 4.19 11.75 -56.55
N LYS A 85 4.96 12.08 -57.60
CA LYS A 85 5.22 11.18 -58.75
C LYS A 85 5.91 9.89 -58.33
N LEU A 86 6.84 9.94 -57.37
CA LEU A 86 7.50 8.74 -56.84
C LEU A 86 6.53 7.83 -56.05
N LYS A 87 5.47 8.38 -55.44
CA LYS A 87 4.46 7.66 -54.66
C LYS A 87 3.31 7.07 -55.48
N ASN A 88 2.98 7.68 -56.61
CA ASN A 88 1.88 7.29 -57.48
C ASN A 88 2.42 6.45 -58.64
N THR A 89 2.33 5.12 -58.48
CA THR A 89 2.95 4.15 -59.40
C THR A 89 2.10 3.79 -60.62
N GLU A 90 0.86 4.28 -60.73
CA GLU A 90 -0.05 3.93 -61.83
C GLU A 90 0.32 4.59 -63.17
N ASP A 91 0.97 5.76 -63.16
CA ASP A 91 1.15 6.55 -64.39
C ASP A 91 2.52 6.43 -65.08
N TRP A 92 3.53 5.77 -64.49
CA TRP A 92 4.91 6.05 -64.94
C TRP A 92 5.88 4.89 -65.05
N VAL A 93 5.57 3.72 -64.47
CA VAL A 93 6.48 2.55 -64.54
C VAL A 93 6.32 1.76 -65.85
N VAL A 94 5.36 2.13 -66.71
CA VAL A 94 5.08 1.37 -67.94
C VAL A 94 5.79 1.94 -69.18
N SER A 95 6.25 3.21 -69.20
CA SER A 95 6.57 3.83 -70.50
C SER A 95 7.98 4.43 -70.69
N VAL A 96 8.76 4.80 -69.65
CA VAL A 96 10.10 5.39 -69.89
C VAL A 96 11.12 5.13 -68.74
N PRO A 97 12.19 4.33 -68.96
CA PRO A 97 13.29 4.14 -68.00
C PRO A 97 14.04 5.44 -67.62
N ASP A 98 14.19 6.36 -68.57
CA ASP A 98 14.92 7.63 -68.40
C ASP A 98 14.26 8.58 -67.39
N GLY A 99 12.93 8.54 -67.29
CA GLY A 99 12.21 9.36 -66.33
C GLY A 99 12.59 9.05 -64.88
N ARG A 100 12.71 7.76 -64.50
CA ARG A 100 13.03 7.34 -63.12
C ARG A 100 14.39 7.85 -62.69
N ILE A 101 15.33 7.84 -63.62
CA ILE A 101 16.68 8.37 -63.40
C ILE A 101 16.61 9.90 -63.25
N GLU A 102 15.83 10.59 -64.06
CA GLU A 102 15.61 12.05 -63.96
C GLU A 102 15.01 12.46 -62.60
N VAL A 103 13.98 11.77 -62.12
CA VAL A 103 13.37 12.04 -60.80
C VAL A 103 14.37 11.83 -59.66
N LEU A 104 15.09 10.71 -59.67
CA LEU A 104 16.08 10.41 -58.62
C LEU A 104 17.24 11.40 -58.65
N THR A 105 17.71 11.81 -59.84
CA THR A 105 18.78 12.81 -59.98
C THR A 105 18.34 14.21 -59.53
N ILE A 106 17.08 14.60 -59.73
CA ILE A 106 16.52 15.85 -59.19
C ILE A 106 16.55 15.83 -57.65
N ILE A 107 16.09 14.73 -57.03
CA ILE A 107 16.10 14.59 -55.56
C ILE A 107 17.55 14.55 -55.03
N GLU A 108 18.45 13.84 -55.70
CA GLU A 108 19.88 13.77 -55.35
C GLU A 108 20.55 15.15 -55.42
N ARG A 109 20.26 15.94 -56.46
CA ARG A 109 20.74 17.32 -56.58
C ARG A 109 20.22 18.20 -55.44
N TYR A 110 18.98 18.01 -55.01
CA TYR A 110 18.41 18.72 -53.87
C TYR A 110 19.11 18.33 -52.56
N ASN A 111 19.30 17.03 -52.31
CA ASN A 111 20.00 16.55 -51.12
C ASN A 111 21.46 17.05 -51.07
N THR A 112 22.15 17.08 -52.21
CA THR A 112 23.53 17.58 -52.31
C THR A 112 23.62 19.05 -51.93
N ARG A 113 22.64 19.88 -52.34
CA ARG A 113 22.57 21.29 -51.95
C ARG A 113 22.33 21.47 -50.45
N LEU A 114 21.39 20.73 -49.87
CA LEU A 114 21.13 20.76 -48.42
C LEU A 114 22.36 20.29 -47.63
N SER A 115 23.04 19.24 -48.09
CA SER A 115 24.25 18.73 -47.45
C SER A 115 25.43 19.73 -47.49
N ALA A 116 25.45 20.62 -48.48
CA ALA A 116 26.43 21.69 -48.62
C ALA A 116 26.07 22.98 -47.85
N ALA A 117 24.88 23.04 -47.24
CA ALA A 117 24.45 24.18 -46.43
C ALA A 117 25.32 24.33 -45.16
N PRO A 118 25.43 25.54 -44.59
CA PRO A 118 26.29 25.80 -43.45
C PRO A 118 25.87 24.95 -42.23
N LYS A 119 26.86 24.32 -41.62
CA LYS A 119 26.73 23.58 -40.36
C LYS A 119 26.55 24.57 -39.20
N LYS A 120 25.77 24.22 -38.18
CA LYS A 120 25.29 25.17 -37.17
C LYS A 120 26.13 25.15 -35.88
N PHE A 121 26.68 24.00 -35.50
CA PHE A 121 27.31 23.81 -34.19
C PHE A 121 28.81 23.51 -34.24
N GLY A 122 29.38 23.31 -35.43
CA GLY A 122 30.82 23.07 -35.61
C GLY A 122 31.27 21.69 -35.12
N LEU A 123 30.35 20.74 -34.97
CA LEU A 123 30.70 19.40 -34.48
C LEU A 123 31.42 18.58 -35.56
N LYS A 124 32.38 17.74 -35.14
CA LYS A 124 33.12 16.87 -36.06
C LYS A 124 32.17 15.89 -36.73
N GLY A 125 32.07 15.97 -38.06
CA GLY A 125 31.13 15.13 -38.82
C GLY A 125 29.68 15.61 -38.79
N GLU A 126 29.40 16.82 -38.31
CA GLU A 126 28.05 17.40 -38.37
C GLU A 126 27.54 17.42 -39.81
N THR A 127 26.29 17.01 -40.02
CA THR A 127 25.59 17.21 -41.31
C THR A 127 24.44 18.17 -41.11
N TYR A 128 23.99 18.80 -42.19
CA TYR A 128 22.80 19.66 -42.18
C TYR A 128 21.57 18.95 -41.59
N HIS A 129 21.40 17.66 -41.90
CA HIS A 129 20.24 16.86 -41.50
C HIS A 129 20.22 16.51 -40.01
N TRP A 130 21.34 16.61 -39.31
CA TRP A 130 21.41 16.38 -37.86
C TRP A 130 20.50 17.33 -37.09
N THR A 131 20.40 18.59 -37.51
CA THR A 131 19.65 19.62 -36.79
C THR A 131 18.26 19.85 -37.37
N GLN A 132 18.11 19.68 -38.68
CA GLN A 132 16.85 19.97 -39.37
C GLN A 132 15.88 18.78 -39.39
N SER A 133 16.40 17.55 -39.31
CA SER A 133 15.62 16.31 -39.32
C SER A 133 15.81 15.48 -38.05
N TYR A 134 16.22 16.14 -36.94
CA TYR A 134 16.57 15.46 -35.69
C TYR A 134 15.43 14.59 -35.15
N HIS A 135 14.17 15.01 -35.33
CA HIS A 135 12.99 14.28 -34.88
C HIS A 135 12.89 12.92 -35.58
N PHE A 136 13.10 12.88 -36.90
CA PHE A 136 13.09 11.64 -37.68
C PHE A 136 14.29 10.76 -37.31
N ASN A 137 15.50 11.34 -37.22
CA ASN A 137 16.71 10.60 -36.88
C ASN A 137 16.63 9.98 -35.48
N SER A 138 16.10 10.71 -34.50
CA SER A 138 15.92 10.23 -33.13
C SER A 138 14.90 9.08 -33.08
N ARG A 139 13.80 9.18 -33.84
CA ARG A 139 12.80 8.10 -33.94
C ARG A 139 13.35 6.88 -34.66
N LEU A 140 14.15 7.05 -35.70
CA LEU A 140 14.83 5.94 -36.36
C LEU A 140 15.80 5.26 -35.39
N TYR A 141 16.53 6.03 -34.60
CA TYR A 141 17.43 5.50 -33.59
C TYR A 141 16.70 4.76 -32.46
N GLU A 142 15.58 5.29 -31.96
CA GLU A 142 14.69 4.60 -31.00
C GLU A 142 14.21 3.24 -31.55
N LYS A 143 13.91 3.17 -32.86
CA LYS A 143 13.56 1.91 -33.53
C LYS A 143 14.73 0.96 -33.70
N LEU A 144 15.96 1.47 -33.85
CA LEU A 144 17.15 0.62 -33.80
C LEU A 144 17.33 0.04 -32.40
N LEU A 145 17.28 0.86 -31.35
CA LEU A 145 17.37 0.40 -29.95
C LEU A 145 16.35 -0.68 -29.60
N SER A 146 15.20 -0.71 -30.31
CA SER A 146 14.20 -1.76 -30.15
C SER A 146 14.72 -3.17 -30.51
N SER A 147 15.82 -3.31 -31.24
CA SER A 147 16.41 -4.61 -31.59
C SER A 147 17.24 -5.24 -30.48
N VAL A 148 17.49 -4.52 -29.39
CA VAL A 148 18.22 -5.02 -28.21
C VAL A 148 17.30 -5.90 -27.34
N PHE A 149 15.99 -5.77 -27.51
CA PHE A 149 14.98 -6.56 -26.79
C PHE A 149 14.70 -7.87 -27.51
N ASP A 150 14.48 -8.92 -26.74
CA ASP A 150 14.10 -10.23 -27.27
C ASP A 150 12.71 -10.16 -27.93
N MET A 151 12.55 -10.82 -29.08
CA MET A 151 11.29 -10.80 -29.83
C MET A 151 10.24 -11.78 -29.32
N LEU A 152 10.65 -12.78 -28.54
CA LEU A 152 9.80 -13.78 -27.91
C LEU A 152 9.52 -13.41 -26.45
N GLU A 153 10.55 -12.91 -25.75
CA GLU A 153 10.47 -12.50 -24.35
C GLU A 153 10.56 -10.98 -24.22
N ASP A 154 9.43 -10.29 -24.40
CA ASP A 154 9.32 -8.82 -24.47
C ASP A 154 10.00 -8.04 -23.30
N GLY A 155 10.24 -8.71 -22.18
CA GLY A 155 10.84 -8.15 -20.96
C GLY A 155 12.35 -8.37 -20.80
N GLN A 156 13.00 -9.08 -21.72
CA GLN A 156 14.43 -9.39 -21.66
C GLN A 156 15.22 -8.71 -22.77
N LEU A 157 16.51 -8.53 -22.48
CA LEU A 157 17.49 -8.16 -23.51
C LEU A 157 18.05 -9.42 -24.14
N VAL A 158 18.40 -9.33 -25.42
CA VAL A 158 19.12 -10.39 -26.14
C VAL A 158 20.54 -10.54 -25.56
N GLU A 159 21.10 -11.76 -25.58
CA GLU A 159 22.45 -12.03 -25.05
C GLU A 159 23.53 -11.14 -25.70
N GLU A 160 23.41 -10.87 -27.00
CA GLU A 160 24.31 -10.01 -27.76
C GLU A 160 23.94 -8.51 -27.69
N ALA A 161 23.15 -8.09 -26.70
CA ALA A 161 22.70 -6.71 -26.54
C ALA A 161 23.85 -5.68 -26.60
N ASP A 162 24.95 -5.94 -25.90
CA ASP A 162 26.12 -5.05 -25.88
C ASP A 162 26.80 -4.97 -27.25
N GLU A 163 26.91 -6.09 -27.97
CA GLU A 163 27.49 -6.13 -29.32
C GLU A 163 26.62 -5.37 -30.34
N ILE A 164 25.29 -5.49 -30.20
CA ILE A 164 24.32 -4.74 -30.98
C ILE A 164 24.48 -3.24 -30.73
N LEU A 165 24.60 -2.83 -29.46
CA LEU A 165 24.79 -1.43 -29.07
C LEU A 165 26.12 -0.86 -29.61
N GLU A 166 27.22 -1.60 -29.52
CA GLU A 166 28.50 -1.19 -30.10
C GLU A 166 28.41 -1.06 -31.63
N THR A 167 27.72 -1.98 -32.29
CA THR A 167 27.48 -1.90 -33.74
C THR A 167 26.63 -0.68 -34.10
N MET A 168 25.64 -0.33 -33.28
CA MET A 168 24.80 0.86 -33.48
C MET A 168 25.59 2.17 -33.40
N LYS A 169 26.71 2.22 -32.66
CA LYS A 169 27.56 3.43 -32.63
C LYS A 169 28.09 3.83 -34.01
N LEU A 170 28.24 2.87 -34.93
CA LEU A 170 28.62 3.15 -36.32
C LEU A 170 27.57 4.00 -37.06
N THR A 171 26.32 4.01 -36.59
CA THR A 171 25.23 4.82 -37.15
C THR A 171 25.18 6.24 -36.60
N TRP A 172 25.88 6.53 -35.49
CA TRP A 172 25.83 7.83 -34.82
C TRP A 172 26.23 9.00 -35.71
N PRO A 173 27.29 8.93 -36.53
CA PRO A 173 27.64 10.03 -37.43
C PRO A 173 26.61 10.27 -38.54
N ILE A 174 25.80 9.27 -38.89
CA ILE A 174 24.75 9.38 -39.91
C ILE A 174 23.52 10.06 -39.31
N LEU A 175 23.15 9.66 -38.09
CA LEU A 175 21.92 10.09 -37.42
C LEU A 175 22.08 11.36 -36.56
N GLY A 176 23.31 11.73 -36.21
CA GLY A 176 23.56 12.83 -35.26
C GLY A 176 23.33 12.43 -33.81
N ILE A 177 23.65 11.18 -33.46
CA ILE A 177 23.52 10.70 -32.09
C ILE A 177 24.84 10.95 -31.35
N THR A 178 24.79 11.70 -30.26
CA THR A 178 25.89 11.85 -29.31
C THR A 178 25.72 10.82 -28.19
N GLN A 179 26.78 10.58 -27.40
CA GLN A 179 26.69 9.69 -26.23
C GLN A 179 25.55 10.13 -25.28
N LYS A 180 25.42 11.43 -25.00
CA LYS A 180 24.34 11.95 -24.15
C LYS A 180 22.95 11.69 -24.73
N LEU A 181 22.78 11.81 -26.05
CA LEU A 181 21.51 11.49 -26.70
C LEU A 181 21.23 9.99 -26.69
N HIS A 182 22.25 9.17 -26.90
CA HIS A 182 22.15 7.72 -26.80
C HIS A 182 21.69 7.30 -25.41
N ASP A 183 22.38 7.73 -24.35
CA ASP A 183 22.07 7.37 -22.98
C ASP A 183 20.61 7.77 -22.62
N ALA A 184 20.14 8.93 -23.10
CA ALA A 184 18.77 9.41 -22.89
C ALA A 184 17.73 8.60 -23.66
N LEU A 185 17.95 8.37 -24.95
CA LEU A 185 17.03 7.58 -25.80
C LEU A 185 17.00 6.11 -25.38
N TYR A 186 18.13 5.57 -24.91
CA TYR A 186 18.22 4.21 -24.42
C TYR A 186 17.57 4.05 -23.06
N ALA A 187 17.79 4.98 -22.12
CA ALA A 187 17.04 5.02 -20.86
C ALA A 187 15.53 5.07 -21.12
N TRP A 188 15.10 5.90 -22.08
CA TRP A 188 13.71 6.01 -22.48
C TRP A 188 13.15 4.71 -23.08
N ALA A 189 13.89 4.05 -23.99
CA ALA A 189 13.48 2.78 -24.59
C ALA A 189 13.38 1.65 -23.55
N LEU A 190 14.37 1.54 -22.65
CA LEU A 190 14.36 0.60 -21.52
C LEU A 190 13.16 0.84 -20.60
N PHE A 191 12.89 2.11 -20.27
CA PHE A 191 11.78 2.47 -19.41
C PHE A 191 10.42 2.21 -20.05
N GLN A 192 10.26 2.49 -21.35
CA GLN A 192 9.03 2.16 -22.08
C GLN A 192 8.72 0.67 -22.03
N LYS A 193 9.75 -0.17 -22.22
CA LYS A 193 9.61 -1.62 -22.15
C LYS A 193 9.30 -2.08 -20.73
N PHE A 194 10.00 -1.54 -19.74
CA PHE A 194 9.67 -1.76 -18.33
C PHE A 194 8.20 -1.39 -18.00
N ALA A 195 7.71 -0.24 -18.46
CA ALA A 195 6.34 0.18 -18.20
C ALA A 195 5.28 -0.75 -18.82
N GLN A 196 5.66 -1.55 -19.83
CA GLN A 196 4.80 -2.55 -20.46
C GLN A 196 4.89 -3.92 -19.78
N THR A 197 6.10 -4.34 -19.36
CA THR A 197 6.37 -5.71 -18.90
C THR A 197 6.44 -5.84 -17.38
N GLY A 198 6.77 -4.78 -16.66
CA GLY A 198 7.00 -4.80 -15.22
C GLY A 198 8.37 -5.37 -14.80
N GLU A 199 9.26 -5.67 -15.75
CA GLU A 199 10.53 -6.35 -15.47
C GLU A 199 11.57 -5.46 -14.77
N ILE A 200 11.97 -5.82 -13.55
CA ILE A 200 12.85 -5.00 -12.71
C ILE A 200 14.24 -4.76 -13.31
N LEU A 201 14.77 -5.72 -14.07
CA LEU A 201 16.11 -5.58 -14.65
C LEU A 201 16.17 -4.40 -15.63
N LEU A 202 15.10 -4.18 -16.41
CA LEU A 202 14.99 -3.04 -17.32
C LEU A 202 14.95 -1.71 -16.56
N LEU A 203 14.28 -1.68 -15.40
CA LEU A 203 14.26 -0.48 -14.54
C LEU A 203 15.64 -0.19 -13.95
N LYS A 204 16.37 -1.21 -13.49
CA LYS A 204 17.75 -1.05 -13.00
C LYS A 204 18.70 -0.55 -14.09
N GLN A 205 18.56 -1.07 -15.31
CA GLN A 205 19.33 -0.58 -16.46
C GLN A 205 18.96 0.87 -16.80
N THR A 206 17.68 1.24 -16.70
CA THR A 206 17.23 2.63 -16.88
C THR A 206 17.93 3.57 -15.88
N ASP A 207 17.96 3.20 -14.59
CA ASP A 207 18.65 3.97 -13.55
C ASP A 207 20.15 4.13 -13.87
N LEU A 208 20.82 3.05 -14.28
CA LEU A 208 22.23 3.11 -14.70
C LEU A 208 22.45 4.09 -15.86
N GLN A 209 21.59 4.10 -16.88
CA GLN A 209 21.71 5.03 -18.01
C GLN A 209 21.47 6.48 -17.58
N ILE A 210 20.50 6.72 -16.68
CA ILE A 210 20.25 8.06 -16.13
C ILE A 210 21.42 8.56 -15.28
N GLN A 211 22.07 7.67 -14.53
CA GLN A 211 23.28 8.02 -13.79
C GLN A 211 24.44 8.39 -14.75
N LYS A 212 24.62 7.64 -15.84
CA LYS A 212 25.62 7.98 -16.88
C LYS A 212 25.36 9.36 -17.50
N LEU A 213 24.10 9.71 -17.75
CA LEU A 213 23.73 11.05 -18.26
C LEU A 213 24.21 12.18 -17.36
N LYS A 214 24.16 12.00 -16.03
CA LYS A 214 24.61 13.02 -15.06
C LYS A 214 26.13 13.18 -15.03
N LEU A 215 26.88 12.14 -15.38
CA LEU A 215 28.35 12.16 -15.40
C LEU A 215 28.91 12.82 -16.67
N HIS A 216 28.07 13.16 -17.65
CA HIS A 216 28.52 13.77 -18.90
C HIS A 216 28.91 15.23 -18.71
N ASN A 217 30.22 15.50 -18.69
CA ASN A 217 30.77 16.84 -18.85
C ASN A 217 30.78 17.21 -20.33
N ASN A 218 29.79 17.99 -20.76
CA ASN A 218 29.69 18.39 -22.16
C ASN A 218 30.56 19.63 -22.41
N VAL A 219 31.18 19.67 -23.59
CA VAL A 219 31.74 20.91 -24.14
C VAL A 219 30.56 21.79 -24.59
N ARG A 220 30.66 23.12 -24.46
CA ARG A 220 29.55 24.07 -24.73
C ARG A 220 28.86 23.84 -26.07
N GLU A 221 29.59 23.48 -27.12
CA GLU A 221 29.04 23.22 -28.46
C GLU A 221 28.09 22.01 -28.49
N ALA A 222 28.40 20.97 -27.70
CA ALA A 222 27.55 19.78 -27.58
C ALA A 222 26.28 20.06 -26.77
N GLU A 223 26.33 20.97 -25.79
CA GLU A 223 25.15 21.42 -25.04
C GLU A 223 24.20 22.20 -25.94
N LEU A 224 24.72 23.21 -26.64
CA LEU A 224 23.94 24.01 -27.60
C LEU A 224 23.30 23.15 -28.70
N TYR A 225 23.99 22.09 -29.13
CA TYR A 225 23.44 21.12 -30.07
C TYR A 225 22.25 20.35 -29.48
N ILE A 226 22.38 19.82 -28.27
CA ILE A 226 21.30 19.08 -27.60
C ILE A 226 20.11 19.99 -27.29
N ASP A 227 20.38 21.22 -26.84
CA ASP A 227 19.35 22.22 -26.53
C ASP A 227 18.57 22.68 -27.76
N SER A 228 19.12 22.47 -28.97
CA SER A 228 18.41 22.76 -30.22
C SER A 228 17.23 21.82 -30.49
N PHE A 229 17.14 20.68 -29.78
CA PHE A 229 16.11 19.67 -29.97
C PHE A 229 14.87 19.95 -29.12
N VAL A 230 14.16 21.01 -29.50
CA VAL A 230 13.02 21.52 -28.74
C VAL A 230 11.80 20.62 -28.89
N CYS A 231 11.33 20.09 -27.76
CA CYS A 231 10.10 19.33 -27.62
C CYS A 231 9.04 20.19 -26.92
N SER A 232 7.82 20.19 -27.45
CA SER A 232 6.65 20.72 -26.74
C SER A 232 6.25 19.75 -25.62
N VAL A 233 6.16 20.25 -24.40
CA VAL A 233 5.80 19.44 -23.23
C VAL A 233 4.54 20.01 -22.59
N GLU A 234 3.51 19.16 -22.49
CA GLU A 234 2.34 19.40 -21.65
C GLU A 234 2.59 18.74 -20.29
N GLY A 235 2.95 19.54 -19.27
CA GLY A 235 3.20 19.03 -17.92
C GLY A 235 3.20 20.16 -16.88
N PHE A 236 2.65 19.89 -15.69
CA PHE A 236 2.57 20.85 -14.57
C PHE A 236 1.89 22.19 -14.90
N GLY A 237 0.70 22.14 -15.52
CA GLY A 237 -0.15 23.33 -15.71
C GLY A 237 0.38 24.42 -16.65
N SER A 238 1.57 24.25 -17.24
CA SER A 238 2.17 25.19 -18.19
C SER A 238 2.64 24.46 -19.46
N ASN A 239 2.46 25.13 -20.60
CA ASN A 239 3.01 24.68 -21.87
C ASN A 239 4.47 25.15 -21.95
N GLY A 240 5.39 24.27 -21.57
CA GLY A 240 6.84 24.52 -21.61
C GLY A 240 7.49 23.94 -22.85
N THR A 241 8.65 24.49 -23.21
CA THR A 241 9.56 23.88 -24.19
C THR A 241 10.78 23.34 -23.47
N LEU A 242 11.06 22.05 -23.64
CA LEU A 242 12.25 21.38 -23.10
C LEU A 242 13.06 20.77 -24.23
N ASN A 243 14.36 20.57 -24.03
CA ASN A 243 15.14 19.77 -24.97
C ASN A 243 14.69 18.28 -24.91
N LEU A 244 15.10 17.49 -25.90
CA LEU A 244 14.69 16.08 -26.00
C LEU A 244 15.11 15.23 -24.79
N VAL A 245 16.28 15.50 -24.22
CA VAL A 245 16.82 14.76 -23.07
C VAL A 245 15.98 15.05 -21.84
N ASP A 246 15.77 16.32 -21.53
CA ASP A 246 14.97 16.77 -20.39
C ASP A 246 13.51 16.34 -20.54
N SER A 247 12.96 16.35 -21.76
CA SER A 247 11.61 15.84 -22.02
C SER A 247 11.50 14.34 -21.76
N ALA A 248 12.50 13.54 -22.11
CA ALA A 248 12.50 12.10 -21.83
C ALA A 248 12.59 11.83 -20.32
N LEU A 249 13.53 12.48 -19.64
CA LEU A 249 13.69 12.37 -18.18
C LEU A 249 12.44 12.82 -17.43
N LEU A 250 11.82 13.92 -17.86
CA LEU A 250 10.58 14.40 -17.27
C LEU A 250 9.46 13.38 -17.41
N LYS A 251 9.29 12.76 -18.59
CA LYS A 251 8.24 11.74 -18.80
C LYS A 251 8.44 10.50 -17.94
N ILE A 252 9.69 10.04 -17.81
CA ILE A 252 10.05 8.94 -16.90
C ILE A 252 9.67 9.31 -15.46
N ASN A 253 10.11 10.48 -15.00
CA ASN A 253 9.83 10.97 -13.65
C ASN A 253 8.35 11.17 -13.39
N MET A 254 7.60 11.76 -14.31
CA MET A 254 6.16 11.95 -14.18
C MET A 254 5.43 10.61 -14.06
N TRP A 255 5.85 9.60 -14.81
CA TRP A 255 5.26 8.28 -14.71
C TRP A 255 5.56 7.64 -13.35
N CYS A 256 6.84 7.63 -12.92
CA CYS A 256 7.23 7.10 -11.60
C CYS A 256 6.51 7.83 -10.47
N HIS A 257 6.46 9.16 -10.53
CA HIS A 257 5.79 9.99 -9.54
C HIS A 257 4.29 9.69 -9.42
N ARG A 258 3.59 9.42 -10.54
CA ARG A 258 2.18 9.00 -10.51
C ARG A 258 1.99 7.65 -9.83
N GLN A 259 2.87 6.68 -10.08
CA GLN A 259 2.81 5.37 -9.41
C GLN A 259 3.11 5.51 -7.92
N LEU A 260 4.13 6.30 -7.57
CA LEU A 260 4.54 6.53 -6.18
C LEU A 260 3.50 7.33 -5.38
N LYS A 261 2.76 8.28 -5.99
CA LYS A 261 1.64 8.96 -5.31
C LYS A 261 0.57 7.99 -4.82
N ASN A 262 0.49 6.76 -5.35
CA ASN A 262 -0.43 5.71 -4.95
C ASN A 262 0.30 4.37 -4.70
N TYR A 263 1.48 4.39 -4.08
CA TYR A 263 2.33 3.19 -3.98
C TYR A 263 1.66 2.02 -3.24
N HIS A 264 0.73 2.30 -2.31
CA HIS A 264 -0.04 1.26 -1.62
C HIS A 264 -0.89 0.38 -2.57
N LEU A 265 -1.31 0.93 -3.72
CA LEU A 265 -2.09 0.21 -4.73
C LEU A 265 -1.19 -0.61 -5.67
N TYR A 266 -0.09 -0.02 -6.13
CA TYR A 266 0.73 -0.59 -7.19
C TYR A 266 1.81 -1.56 -6.71
N PHE A 267 2.24 -1.44 -5.46
CA PHE A 267 3.33 -2.24 -4.92
C PHE A 267 2.90 -3.14 -3.78
N SER A 268 3.61 -4.24 -3.61
CA SER A 268 3.46 -5.21 -2.53
C SER A 268 4.83 -5.57 -1.97
N GLN A 269 4.87 -6.36 -0.89
CA GLN A 269 6.13 -6.82 -0.32
C GLN A 269 6.98 -7.62 -1.33
N ALA A 270 6.35 -8.34 -2.27
CA ALA A 270 7.05 -9.08 -3.32
C ALA A 270 7.77 -8.16 -4.33
N ASN A 271 7.23 -6.97 -4.59
CA ASN A 271 7.73 -6.03 -5.61
C ASN A 271 8.37 -4.78 -4.98
N CYS A 272 8.79 -4.86 -3.72
CA CYS A 272 9.40 -3.75 -2.98
C CYS A 272 10.69 -3.22 -3.66
N SER A 273 11.43 -4.08 -4.35
CA SER A 273 12.63 -3.71 -5.11
C SER A 273 12.33 -2.81 -6.32
N ILE A 274 11.15 -2.94 -6.93
CA ILE A 274 10.68 -2.05 -8.01
C ILE A 274 10.34 -0.68 -7.41
N PHE A 275 9.66 -0.67 -6.26
CA PHE A 275 9.35 0.55 -5.52
C PHE A 275 10.62 1.34 -5.16
N GLU A 276 11.64 0.68 -4.60
CA GLU A 276 12.93 1.30 -4.27
C GLU A 276 13.60 1.88 -5.52
N SER A 277 13.62 1.14 -6.63
CA SER A 277 14.24 1.58 -7.88
C SER A 277 13.50 2.80 -8.48
N MET A 278 12.16 2.81 -8.45
CA MET A 278 11.39 3.99 -8.89
C MET A 278 11.59 5.19 -7.99
N LEU A 279 11.67 4.97 -6.67
CA LEU A 279 11.92 6.04 -5.71
C LEU A 279 13.27 6.71 -6.00
N ASN A 280 14.32 5.92 -6.22
CA ASN A 280 15.64 6.44 -6.59
C ASN A 280 15.58 7.32 -7.85
N LEU A 281 14.87 6.87 -8.89
CA LEU A 281 14.69 7.65 -10.12
C LEU A 281 14.05 9.02 -9.87
N VAL A 282 13.00 9.08 -9.05
CA VAL A 282 12.33 10.35 -8.74
C VAL A 282 13.24 11.23 -7.87
N LEU A 283 13.94 10.65 -6.89
CA LEU A 283 14.89 11.38 -6.05
C LEU A 283 16.03 12.02 -6.86
N LEU A 284 16.43 11.42 -7.98
CA LEU A 284 17.42 12.01 -8.88
C LEU A 284 16.95 13.35 -9.50
N THR A 285 15.67 13.70 -9.42
CA THR A 285 15.12 14.96 -9.95
C THR A 285 14.42 15.82 -8.89
N ALA A 286 14.57 15.49 -7.61
CA ALA A 286 13.93 16.18 -6.48
C ALA A 286 14.26 17.68 -6.38
N ALA A 287 15.34 18.15 -7.01
CA ALA A 287 15.71 19.57 -7.02
C ALA A 287 14.72 20.48 -7.78
N ASN A 288 13.79 19.93 -8.57
CA ASN A 288 12.89 20.68 -9.46
C ASN A 288 11.42 20.71 -8.99
N LEU A 289 11.15 20.56 -7.69
CA LEU A 289 9.79 20.61 -7.17
C LEU A 289 9.24 22.05 -7.28
N THR A 290 8.05 22.19 -7.85
CA THR A 290 7.29 23.45 -7.88
C THR A 290 6.23 23.47 -6.77
N ASP A 291 5.94 24.65 -6.25
CA ASP A 291 5.10 24.98 -5.07
C ASP A 291 3.63 24.52 -5.08
N ASP A 292 3.16 23.73 -6.07
CA ASP A 292 1.74 23.37 -6.24
C ASP A 292 1.19 22.35 -5.22
N ASP A 293 1.96 21.95 -4.21
CA ASP A 293 1.63 20.87 -3.25
C ASP A 293 1.55 21.38 -1.78
N GLU A 294 1.00 22.59 -1.55
CA GLU A 294 0.85 23.21 -0.22
C GLU A 294 0.06 22.35 0.79
N GLU A 295 -1.00 21.67 0.35
CA GLU A 295 -1.90 20.90 1.24
C GLU A 295 -1.21 19.68 1.89
N ALA A 296 -0.17 19.13 1.24
CA ALA A 296 0.63 18.04 1.77
C ALA A 296 1.76 18.53 2.71
N MET A 297 2.15 19.80 2.63
CA MET A 297 3.14 20.41 3.53
C MET A 297 2.58 20.78 4.91
N LEU A 298 1.26 20.79 5.08
CA LEU A 298 0.63 21.18 6.35
C LEU A 298 0.74 20.11 7.45
N ILE A 299 1.01 18.85 7.09
CA ILE A 299 1.09 17.74 8.06
C ILE A 299 2.53 17.55 8.54
N GLY A 300 3.03 18.45 9.38
CA GLY A 300 4.25 18.21 10.17
C GLY A 300 5.57 18.19 9.37
N THR A 301 5.68 18.94 8.27
CA THR A 301 6.96 19.10 7.58
C THR A 301 7.94 19.87 8.48
N SER A 302 9.11 19.28 8.77
CA SER A 302 10.12 19.89 9.64
C SER A 302 10.78 21.09 8.99
N LEU A 303 10.95 22.18 9.74
CA LEU A 303 11.70 23.36 9.31
C LEU A 303 13.16 22.95 9.02
N GLY A 304 13.59 23.02 7.76
CA GLY A 304 14.94 22.64 7.31
C GLY A 304 15.07 21.32 6.55
N SER A 305 13.99 20.76 6.00
CA SER A 305 14.03 19.53 5.20
C SER A 305 14.74 19.71 3.84
N THR A 306 15.54 18.71 3.46
CA THR A 306 16.12 18.58 2.11
C THR A 306 15.00 18.38 1.08
N PRO A 307 15.16 18.80 -0.19
CA PRO A 307 14.12 18.61 -1.22
C PRO A 307 13.69 17.14 -1.39
N GLU A 308 14.62 16.19 -1.19
CA GLU A 308 14.35 14.75 -1.19
C GLU A 308 13.40 14.33 -0.07
N SER A 309 13.67 14.77 1.16
CA SER A 309 12.82 14.54 2.33
C SER A 309 11.44 15.15 2.16
N THR A 310 11.34 16.36 1.59
CA THR A 310 10.08 17.03 1.30
C THR A 310 9.26 16.25 0.26
N LEU A 311 9.90 15.80 -0.83
CA LEU A 311 9.24 14.96 -1.84
C LEU A 311 8.71 13.66 -1.23
N ILE A 312 9.52 12.96 -0.44
CA ILE A 312 9.11 11.71 0.19
C ILE A 312 7.93 11.95 1.12
N HIS A 313 7.98 13.02 1.93
CA HIS A 313 6.89 13.41 2.80
C HIS A 313 5.57 13.57 2.01
N ILE A 314 5.60 14.31 0.91
CA ILE A 314 4.44 14.51 0.03
C ILE A 314 3.94 13.16 -0.53
N LEU A 315 4.84 12.31 -1.03
CA LEU A 315 4.48 11.00 -1.59
C LEU A 315 3.80 10.10 -0.56
N VAL A 316 4.32 10.05 0.67
CA VAL A 316 3.74 9.27 1.78
C VAL A 316 2.33 9.77 2.11
N VAL A 317 2.18 11.08 2.34
CA VAL A 317 0.87 11.68 2.67
C VAL A 317 -0.14 11.41 1.55
N ARG A 318 0.22 11.66 0.29
CA ARG A 318 -0.67 11.45 -0.86
C ARG A 318 -1.05 9.98 -1.03
N SER A 319 -0.11 9.05 -0.88
CA SER A 319 -0.41 7.64 -1.02
C SER A 319 -1.30 7.12 0.09
N ILE A 320 -1.14 7.61 1.32
CA ILE A 320 -2.02 7.23 2.44
C ILE A 320 -3.41 7.79 2.25
N GLN A 321 -3.54 9.05 1.84
CA GLN A 321 -4.83 9.65 1.50
C GLN A 321 -5.57 8.86 0.41
N ALA A 322 -4.85 8.42 -0.63
CA ALA A 322 -5.42 7.59 -1.68
C ALA A 322 -5.80 6.18 -1.20
N ALA A 323 -4.92 5.53 -0.42
CA ALA A 323 -5.19 4.22 0.16
C ALA A 323 -6.41 4.26 1.10
N TYR A 324 -6.49 5.31 1.93
CA TYR A 324 -7.61 5.57 2.83
C TYR A 324 -8.92 5.76 2.06
N LYS A 325 -8.94 6.54 0.98
CA LYS A 325 -10.13 6.71 0.13
C LYS A 325 -10.61 5.38 -0.47
N ASN A 326 -9.67 4.55 -0.94
CA ASN A 326 -9.99 3.22 -1.47
C ASN A 326 -10.55 2.29 -0.37
N ALA A 327 -9.95 2.31 0.83
CA ALA A 327 -10.42 1.53 1.97
C ALA A 327 -11.82 1.98 2.43
N LEU A 328 -12.09 3.30 2.42
CA LEU A 328 -13.42 3.83 2.75
C LEU A 328 -14.50 3.33 1.77
N ILE A 329 -14.20 3.33 0.47
CA ILE A 329 -15.11 2.80 -0.56
C ILE A 329 -15.31 1.29 -0.41
N SER A 330 -14.23 0.54 -0.14
CA SER A 330 -14.29 -0.90 0.09
C SER A 330 -15.13 -1.25 1.32
N ALA A 331 -14.89 -0.57 2.43
CA ALA A 331 -15.63 -0.74 3.68
C ALA A 331 -17.12 -0.40 3.53
N ASP A 332 -17.48 0.68 2.81
CA ASP A 332 -18.88 1.01 2.53
C ASP A 332 -19.57 -0.06 1.68
N GLY A 333 -18.86 -0.60 0.66
CA GLY A 333 -19.36 -1.70 -0.15
C GLY A 333 -19.58 -2.99 0.65
N GLN A 334 -18.62 -3.37 1.50
CA GLN A 334 -18.67 -4.58 2.33
C GLN A 334 -19.66 -4.49 3.49
N SER A 335 -19.94 -3.28 4.00
CA SER A 335 -20.88 -3.06 5.11
C SER A 335 -22.25 -3.70 4.88
N LYS A 336 -22.72 -3.64 3.62
CA LYS A 336 -24.00 -4.19 3.18
C LYS A 336 -24.00 -5.72 3.12
N ALA A 337 -22.84 -6.33 2.87
CA ALA A 337 -22.70 -7.78 2.76
C ALA A 337 -22.49 -8.44 4.12
N GLU A 338 -21.68 -7.82 5.00
CA GLU A 338 -21.35 -8.35 6.32
C GLU A 338 -22.30 -7.91 7.44
N PHE A 339 -23.26 -7.02 7.15
CA PHE A 339 -24.14 -6.40 8.15
C PHE A 339 -23.35 -5.76 9.31
N LYS A 340 -22.19 -5.16 9.00
CA LYS A 340 -21.33 -4.46 9.97
C LYS A 340 -21.22 -2.98 9.61
N HIS A 341 -21.00 -2.15 10.62
CA HIS A 341 -20.80 -0.72 10.42
C HIS A 341 -19.52 -0.45 9.60
N PRO A 342 -19.54 0.46 8.60
CA PRO A 342 -18.38 0.76 7.75
C PRO A 342 -17.11 1.13 8.53
N LEU A 343 -17.22 1.83 9.66
CA LEU A 343 -16.05 2.20 10.49
C LEU A 343 -15.30 1.01 11.10
N ILE A 344 -16.00 -0.10 11.37
CA ILE A 344 -15.37 -1.33 11.90
C ILE A 344 -14.52 -1.97 10.80
N LEU A 345 -15.10 -2.07 9.59
CA LEU A 345 -14.42 -2.62 8.42
C LEU A 345 -13.24 -1.74 8.02
N LEU A 346 -13.42 -0.42 8.00
CA LEU A 346 -12.36 0.56 7.76
C LEU A 346 -11.20 0.39 8.74
N ALA A 347 -11.48 0.27 10.04
CA ALA A 347 -10.43 0.04 11.04
C ALA A 347 -9.63 -1.26 10.76
N SER A 348 -10.31 -2.31 10.31
CA SER A 348 -9.67 -3.59 9.98
C SER A 348 -8.81 -3.50 8.71
N GLU A 349 -9.29 -2.82 7.66
CA GLU A 349 -8.53 -2.61 6.42
C GLU A 349 -7.32 -1.69 6.64
N LEU A 350 -7.48 -0.62 7.44
CA LEU A 350 -6.39 0.27 7.78
C LEU A 350 -5.29 -0.42 8.60
N LYS A 351 -5.62 -1.38 9.47
CA LYS A 351 -4.59 -2.20 10.16
C LYS A 351 -3.73 -2.98 9.18
N LEU A 352 -4.34 -3.58 8.15
CA LEU A 352 -3.61 -4.30 7.12
C LEU A 352 -2.71 -3.36 6.30
N LEU A 353 -3.20 -2.14 6.00
CA LEU A 353 -2.40 -1.12 5.32
C LEU A 353 -1.23 -0.63 6.18
N VAL A 354 -1.45 -0.42 7.49
CA VAL A 354 -0.39 -0.08 8.45
C VAL A 354 0.67 -1.17 8.52
N GLU A 355 0.27 -2.44 8.58
CA GLU A 355 1.22 -3.55 8.56
C GLU A 355 2.05 -3.57 7.27
N LYS A 356 1.39 -3.34 6.13
CA LYS A 356 2.04 -3.25 4.82
C LYS A 356 3.02 -2.07 4.74
N GLU A 357 2.62 -0.90 5.23
CA GLU A 357 3.46 0.29 5.31
C GLU A 357 4.73 0.05 6.13
N CYS A 358 4.58 -0.46 7.36
CA CYS A 358 5.70 -0.72 8.24
C CYS A 358 6.65 -1.82 7.73
N SER A 359 6.12 -2.87 7.10
CA SER A 359 6.91 -4.03 6.64
C SER A 359 7.55 -3.85 5.27
N ALA A 360 6.89 -3.17 4.33
CA ALA A 360 7.33 -3.08 2.94
C ALA A 360 7.92 -1.72 2.54
N PHE A 361 7.38 -0.61 3.03
CA PHE A 361 7.70 0.73 2.49
C PHE A 361 8.55 1.57 3.45
N SER A 362 8.16 1.62 4.72
CA SER A 362 8.88 2.37 5.75
C SER A 362 10.39 2.06 5.81
N PRO A 363 10.88 0.80 5.70
CA PRO A 363 12.31 0.51 5.72
C PRO A 363 13.09 1.12 4.53
N VAL A 364 12.45 1.21 3.35
CA VAL A 364 13.05 1.82 2.15
C VAL A 364 13.05 3.34 2.28
N LEU A 365 11.93 3.90 2.73
CA LEU A 365 11.75 5.35 2.88
C LEU A 365 12.65 5.92 3.99
N HIS A 366 12.88 5.17 5.07
CA HIS A 366 13.72 5.59 6.19
C HIS A 366 15.17 5.92 5.79
N LYS A 367 15.68 5.32 4.71
CA LYS A 367 17.02 5.62 4.17
C LYS A 367 17.18 7.08 3.74
N TYR A 368 16.10 7.69 3.28
CA TYR A 368 16.08 9.03 2.69
C TYR A 368 15.34 10.04 3.56
N TYR A 369 14.32 9.58 4.30
CA TYR A 369 13.55 10.39 5.25
C TYR A 369 13.29 9.55 6.51
N PRO A 370 14.10 9.71 7.58
CA PRO A 370 13.99 8.90 8.79
C PRO A 370 12.61 8.93 9.44
N GLU A 371 11.90 10.06 9.28
CA GLU A 371 10.58 10.32 9.84
C GLU A 371 9.41 9.76 8.99
N ALA A 372 9.69 9.14 7.83
CA ALA A 372 8.67 8.68 6.88
C ALA A 372 7.62 7.77 7.53
N GLY A 373 8.06 6.76 8.29
CA GLY A 373 7.15 5.83 8.95
C GLY A 373 6.36 6.49 10.08
N ARG A 374 6.93 7.51 10.75
CA ARG A 374 6.21 8.28 11.78
C ARG A 374 5.08 9.09 11.14
N VAL A 375 5.41 9.84 10.09
CA VAL A 375 4.43 10.60 9.30
C VAL A 375 3.32 9.68 8.80
N ALA A 376 3.67 8.53 8.26
CA ALA A 376 2.69 7.58 7.75
C ALA A 376 1.66 7.17 8.82
N LEU A 377 2.15 6.72 9.98
CA LEU A 377 1.31 6.29 11.09
C LEU A 377 0.45 7.43 11.66
N THR A 378 0.99 8.65 11.74
CA THR A 378 0.22 9.84 12.14
C THR A 378 -0.88 10.19 11.15
N VAL A 379 -0.64 10.09 9.84
CA VAL A 379 -1.66 10.37 8.82
C VAL A 379 -2.77 9.31 8.86
N PHE A 380 -2.42 8.03 9.02
CA PHE A 380 -3.41 6.95 9.19
C PHE A 380 -4.30 7.19 10.42
N HIS A 381 -3.71 7.57 11.56
CA HIS A 381 -4.44 7.90 12.78
C HIS A 381 -5.36 9.12 12.56
N LEU A 382 -4.84 10.21 12.00
CA LEU A 382 -5.60 11.43 11.75
C LEU A 382 -6.83 11.19 10.86
N LEU A 383 -6.67 10.48 9.73
CA LEU A 383 -7.76 10.26 8.77
C LEU A 383 -8.88 9.40 9.36
N TYR A 384 -8.54 8.35 10.12
CA TYR A 384 -9.55 7.55 10.81
C TYR A 384 -10.23 8.35 11.93
N GLY A 385 -9.43 9.07 12.73
CA GLY A 385 -9.91 9.90 13.83
C GLY A 385 -10.95 10.93 13.39
N GLN A 386 -10.73 11.58 12.24
CA GLN A 386 -11.69 12.52 11.67
C GLN A 386 -13.05 11.87 11.36
N GLN A 387 -13.08 10.63 10.85
CA GLN A 387 -14.36 9.94 10.63
C GLN A 387 -15.01 9.49 11.92
N LEU A 388 -14.20 9.05 12.89
CA LEU A 388 -14.70 8.65 14.20
C LEU A 388 -15.32 9.84 14.93
N GLU A 389 -14.69 11.02 14.87
CA GLU A 389 -15.21 12.26 15.47
C GLU A 389 -16.54 12.66 14.83
N LEU A 390 -16.63 12.66 13.48
CA LEU A 390 -17.89 12.91 12.77
C LEU A 390 -19.00 11.93 13.15
N PHE A 391 -18.67 10.66 13.40
CA PHE A 391 -19.64 9.66 13.85
C PHE A 391 -20.09 9.90 15.30
N LEU A 392 -19.17 10.25 16.20
CA LEU A 392 -19.46 10.49 17.62
C LEU A 392 -20.24 11.79 17.85
N GLU A 393 -20.11 12.79 16.98
CA GLU A 393 -20.95 13.99 16.97
C GLU A 393 -22.39 13.71 16.48
N GLY A 394 -22.61 12.59 15.78
CA GLY A 394 -23.92 12.14 15.33
C GLY A 394 -24.84 11.75 16.50
N SER A 395 -26.11 12.12 16.42
CA SER A 395 -27.11 11.90 17.49
C SER A 395 -27.58 10.45 17.64
N ASP A 396 -27.29 9.57 16.67
CA ASP A 396 -27.76 8.19 16.64
C ASP A 396 -26.67 7.23 17.12
N HIS A 397 -26.58 7.06 18.44
CA HIS A 397 -25.77 5.99 19.03
C HIS A 397 -26.43 4.64 18.74
N SER A 398 -26.07 4.03 17.59
CA SER A 398 -26.59 2.74 17.14
C SER A 398 -26.20 1.58 18.07
N GLU A 399 -26.89 0.43 17.95
CA GLU A 399 -26.56 -0.82 18.64
C GLU A 399 -25.08 -1.25 18.46
N SER A 400 -24.42 -0.80 17.38
CA SER A 400 -23.03 -1.12 17.06
C SER A 400 -21.98 -0.20 17.73
N LEU A 401 -22.39 0.78 18.55
CA LEU A 401 -21.45 1.73 19.18
C LEU A 401 -20.34 1.03 19.97
N LYS A 402 -20.67 -0.03 20.72
CA LYS A 402 -19.70 -0.83 21.49
C LYS A 402 -18.62 -1.44 20.58
N GLU A 403 -19.03 -1.98 19.44
CA GLU A 403 -18.14 -2.63 18.48
C GLU A 403 -17.27 -1.61 17.73
N ILE A 404 -17.83 -0.45 17.37
CA ILE A 404 -17.10 0.65 16.73
C ILE A 404 -16.01 1.18 17.66
N LEU A 405 -16.34 1.45 18.92
CA LEU A 405 -15.36 1.90 19.92
C LEU A 405 -14.27 0.85 20.15
N GLY A 406 -14.64 -0.43 20.19
CA GLY A 406 -13.67 -1.53 20.29
C GLY A 406 -12.73 -1.64 19.09
N ALA A 407 -13.27 -1.54 17.88
CA ALA A 407 -12.49 -1.54 16.64
C ALA A 407 -11.53 -0.35 16.56
N SER A 408 -12.02 0.83 16.95
CA SER A 408 -11.26 2.09 17.04
C SER A 408 -10.10 1.97 18.04
N ASN A 409 -10.37 1.43 19.23
CA ASN A 409 -9.37 1.24 20.29
C ASN A 409 -8.27 0.29 19.83
N SER A 410 -8.67 -0.83 19.24
CA SER A 410 -7.71 -1.78 18.68
C SER A 410 -6.89 -1.19 17.53
N PHE A 411 -7.43 -0.25 16.74
CA PHE A 411 -6.67 0.47 15.71
C PHE A 411 -5.67 1.46 16.31
N GLU A 412 -6.10 2.27 17.28
CA GLU A 412 -5.22 3.21 17.99
C GLU A 412 -4.06 2.49 18.69
N LEU A 413 -4.35 1.36 19.38
CA LEU A 413 -3.33 0.53 20.00
C LEU A 413 -2.36 -0.08 18.98
N CYS A 414 -2.84 -0.50 17.80
CA CYS A 414 -2.00 -1.00 16.73
C CYS A 414 -0.99 0.07 16.27
N ILE A 415 -1.45 1.30 16.04
CA ILE A 415 -0.58 2.42 15.67
C ILE A 415 0.43 2.73 16.77
N ALA A 416 -0.01 2.82 18.03
CA ALA A 416 0.86 3.08 19.17
C ALA A 416 1.95 2.00 19.32
N GLN A 417 1.58 0.73 19.17
CA GLN A 417 2.52 -0.39 19.22
C GLN A 417 3.55 -0.32 18.09
N LYS A 418 3.13 -0.03 16.85
CA LYS A 418 4.05 0.12 15.72
C LYS A 418 5.01 1.28 15.92
N LEU A 419 4.53 2.43 16.38
CA LEU A 419 5.39 3.57 16.70
C LEU A 419 6.41 3.25 17.80
N TYR A 420 5.97 2.60 18.87
CA TYR A 420 6.87 2.19 19.95
C TYR A 420 7.94 1.21 19.45
N SER A 421 7.56 0.26 18.59
CA SER A 421 8.50 -0.71 18.01
C SER A 421 9.58 -0.07 17.12
N MET A 422 9.25 1.02 16.43
CA MET A 422 10.16 1.69 15.49
C MET A 422 11.08 2.72 16.17
N TYR A 423 10.61 3.39 17.23
CA TYR A 423 11.29 4.56 17.80
C TYR A 423 11.63 4.45 19.30
N GLY A 424 11.19 3.39 19.99
CA GLY A 424 11.48 3.15 21.41
C GLY A 424 10.93 4.20 22.39
N GLU A 425 11.42 4.21 23.63
CA GLU A 425 10.97 5.11 24.71
C GLU A 425 11.29 6.59 24.46
N ALA A 426 12.31 6.89 23.65
CA ALA A 426 12.67 8.26 23.26
C ALA A 426 11.54 9.00 22.52
N ALA A 427 10.54 8.25 22.04
CA ALA A 427 9.37 8.79 21.37
C ALA A 427 8.22 9.18 22.33
N GLY A 428 8.26 8.81 23.62
CA GLY A 428 7.13 9.04 24.55
C GLY A 428 6.76 10.51 24.75
N SER A 429 7.76 11.41 24.77
CA SER A 429 7.55 12.86 24.88
C SER A 429 7.22 13.56 23.56
N SER A 430 7.55 12.94 22.42
CA SER A 430 7.20 13.47 21.09
C SER A 430 5.87 12.90 20.57
N LEU A 431 5.50 11.66 20.92
CA LEU A 431 4.25 11.02 20.51
C LEU A 431 3.03 11.83 20.96
N SER A 432 3.06 12.34 22.19
CA SER A 432 1.98 13.16 22.76
C SER A 432 1.75 14.48 22.02
N ASN A 433 2.75 14.95 21.25
CA ASN A 433 2.63 16.18 20.46
C ASN A 433 2.00 15.94 19.08
N PHE A 434 2.03 14.71 18.56
CA PHE A 434 1.60 14.38 17.20
C PHE A 434 0.36 13.49 17.13
N LEU A 435 0.09 12.69 18.17
CA LEU A 435 -1.08 11.83 18.26
C LEU A 435 -1.95 12.30 19.42
N LYS A 436 -3.09 12.90 19.09
CA LYS A 436 -4.14 13.20 20.05
C LYS A 436 -4.98 11.92 20.20
N PRO A 437 -4.99 11.25 21.38
CA PRO A 437 -5.77 10.04 21.55
C PRO A 437 -7.25 10.27 21.21
N TYR A 438 -7.93 9.26 20.69
CA TYR A 438 -9.35 9.34 20.34
C TYR A 438 -10.28 9.51 21.55
N MET A 439 -9.76 9.45 22.78
CA MET A 439 -10.52 9.57 24.03
C MET A 439 -11.66 8.55 24.13
N ILE A 440 -11.40 7.31 23.66
CA ILE A 440 -12.40 6.24 23.61
C ILE A 440 -12.93 5.91 25.00
N ASP A 441 -12.07 6.01 26.03
CA ASP A 441 -12.39 5.84 27.45
C ASP A 441 -13.57 6.72 27.89
N ARG A 442 -13.62 7.97 27.42
CA ARG A 442 -14.70 8.92 27.74
C ARG A 442 -16.07 8.43 27.26
N PHE A 443 -16.11 7.80 26.08
CA PHE A 443 -17.35 7.31 25.48
C PHE A 443 -17.69 5.88 25.91
N SER A 444 -16.68 5.04 26.17
CA SER A 444 -16.87 3.65 26.56
C SER A 444 -17.23 3.49 28.04
N SER A 445 -16.75 4.37 28.92
CA SER A 445 -16.93 4.22 30.37
C SER A 445 -18.42 4.14 30.79
N PRO A 446 -19.33 5.02 30.33
CA PRO A 446 -20.76 4.90 30.67
C PRO A 446 -21.37 3.58 30.18
N ILE A 447 -20.98 3.10 29.00
CA ILE A 447 -21.48 1.86 28.41
C ILE A 447 -21.02 0.64 29.23
N ILE A 448 -19.75 0.63 29.63
CA ILE A 448 -19.19 -0.43 30.48
C ILE A 448 -19.89 -0.46 31.84
N LEU A 449 -20.11 0.71 32.45
CA LEU A 449 -20.79 0.81 33.74
C LEU A 449 -22.26 0.37 33.66
N GLN A 450 -22.98 0.74 32.61
CA GLN A 450 -24.35 0.27 32.39
C GLN A 450 -24.41 -1.26 32.21
N TRP A 451 -23.50 -1.82 31.40
CA TRP A 451 -23.39 -3.26 31.25
C TRP A 451 -23.04 -3.95 32.58
N LEU A 452 -22.09 -3.41 33.34
CA LEU A 452 -21.72 -3.94 34.66
C LEU A 452 -22.89 -3.90 35.65
N HIS A 453 -23.69 -2.84 35.62
CA HIS A 453 -24.90 -2.76 36.45
C HIS A 453 -25.91 -3.85 36.06
N ALA A 454 -26.16 -4.05 34.77
CA ALA A 454 -27.04 -5.12 34.30
C ALA A 454 -26.52 -6.51 34.67
N GLN A 455 -25.20 -6.75 34.54
CA GLN A 455 -24.60 -8.00 34.98
C GLN A 455 -24.69 -8.19 36.49
N HIS A 456 -24.52 -7.12 37.27
CA HIS A 456 -24.66 -7.20 38.72
C HIS A 456 -26.06 -7.67 39.13
N GLU A 457 -27.11 -7.08 38.54
CA GLU A 457 -28.50 -7.48 38.77
C GLU A 457 -28.74 -8.93 38.35
N ASN A 458 -28.24 -9.33 37.17
CA ASN A 458 -28.34 -10.72 36.69
C ASN A 458 -27.67 -11.70 37.65
N VAL A 459 -26.41 -11.46 38.02
CA VAL A 459 -25.66 -12.34 38.95
C VAL A 459 -26.38 -12.45 40.28
N LEU A 460 -26.93 -11.35 40.81
CA LEU A 460 -27.72 -11.36 42.04
C LEU A 460 -29.01 -12.17 41.91
N GLU A 461 -29.77 -11.98 40.83
CA GLU A 461 -31.01 -12.70 40.57
C GLU A 461 -30.77 -14.21 40.40
N TRP A 462 -29.79 -14.58 39.58
CA TRP A 462 -29.39 -15.97 39.40
C TRP A 462 -28.90 -16.58 40.72
N THR A 463 -28.11 -15.85 41.50
CA THR A 463 -27.68 -16.32 42.83
C THR A 463 -28.88 -16.65 43.71
N LYS A 464 -29.89 -15.77 43.78
CA LYS A 464 -31.12 -16.01 44.55
C LYS A 464 -31.88 -17.24 44.05
N ARG A 465 -32.11 -17.36 42.74
CA ARG A 465 -32.82 -18.49 42.13
C ARG A 465 -32.11 -19.82 42.38
N THR A 466 -30.79 -19.85 42.19
CA THR A 466 -29.99 -21.06 42.39
C THR A 466 -30.00 -21.50 43.85
N ILE A 467 -30.05 -20.56 44.80
CA ILE A 467 -30.22 -20.85 46.22
C ILE A 467 -31.63 -21.39 46.53
N GLU A 468 -32.68 -20.83 45.93
CA GLU A 468 -34.07 -21.26 46.14
C GLU A 468 -34.34 -22.70 45.69
N ILE A 469 -33.64 -23.15 44.64
CA ILE A 469 -33.77 -24.50 44.07
C ILE A 469 -32.86 -25.52 44.80
N GLU A 470 -31.99 -25.08 45.70
CA GLU A 470 -31.01 -25.95 46.37
C GLU A 470 -31.65 -26.82 47.47
N ASP A 471 -31.58 -28.14 47.29
CA ASP A 471 -32.05 -29.13 48.27
C ASP A 471 -31.03 -29.44 49.37
N TRP A 472 -29.77 -28.99 49.20
CA TRP A 472 -28.62 -29.21 50.09
C TRP A 472 -28.23 -30.68 50.27
N GLU A 473 -28.62 -31.53 49.33
CA GLU A 473 -28.30 -32.96 49.35
C GLU A 473 -27.02 -33.27 48.58
N PRO A 474 -26.17 -34.20 49.06
CA PRO A 474 -24.96 -34.57 48.36
C PRO A 474 -25.30 -35.32 47.06
N LEU A 475 -24.96 -34.73 45.92
CA LEU A 475 -25.17 -35.36 44.60
C LEU A 475 -24.43 -36.70 44.44
N SER A 476 -23.28 -36.88 45.09
CA SER A 476 -22.55 -38.15 45.10
C SER A 476 -21.62 -38.28 46.30
N VAL A 477 -21.09 -39.49 46.52
CA VAL A 477 -20.10 -39.77 47.57
C VAL A 477 -18.82 -38.89 47.42
N HIS A 478 -18.54 -38.43 46.20
CA HIS A 478 -17.33 -37.68 45.84
C HIS A 478 -17.59 -36.16 45.67
N ARG A 479 -18.83 -35.75 45.34
CA ARG A 479 -19.26 -34.34 45.27
C ARG A 479 -20.12 -33.99 46.48
N LYS A 480 -19.46 -33.55 47.55
CA LYS A 480 -20.10 -33.11 48.81
C LYS A 480 -20.24 -31.59 48.94
N LEU A 481 -20.22 -30.88 47.81
CA LEU A 481 -20.37 -29.42 47.70
C LEU A 481 -21.80 -29.08 47.27
N ALA A 482 -22.30 -27.92 47.69
CA ALA A 482 -23.58 -27.42 47.23
C ALA A 482 -23.53 -27.15 45.72
N THR A 483 -24.52 -27.64 44.98
CA THR A 483 -24.65 -27.42 43.53
C THR A 483 -24.76 -25.95 43.20
N SER A 484 -25.48 -25.21 44.03
CA SER A 484 -25.71 -23.80 43.90
C SER A 484 -24.43 -22.97 43.95
N MET A 485 -23.46 -23.34 44.79
CA MET A 485 -22.20 -22.60 44.89
C MET A 485 -21.34 -22.77 43.62
N VAL A 486 -21.32 -23.98 43.05
CA VAL A 486 -20.59 -24.26 41.81
C VAL A 486 -21.17 -23.44 40.66
N GLU A 487 -22.50 -23.37 40.59
CA GLU A 487 -23.18 -22.60 39.55
C GLU A 487 -23.00 -21.08 39.73
N VAL A 488 -23.03 -20.58 40.98
CA VAL A 488 -22.73 -19.16 41.27
C VAL A 488 -21.31 -18.82 40.83
N PHE A 489 -20.31 -19.66 41.13
CA PHE A 489 -18.94 -19.43 40.66
C PHE A 489 -18.83 -19.50 39.15
N ARG A 490 -19.54 -20.43 38.48
CA ARG A 490 -19.57 -20.52 37.01
C ARG A 490 -20.08 -19.22 36.38
N ILE A 491 -21.16 -18.65 36.92
CA ILE A 491 -21.73 -17.38 36.45
C ILE A 491 -20.75 -16.22 36.71
N VAL A 492 -20.08 -16.20 37.86
CA VAL A 492 -19.07 -15.19 38.18
C VAL A 492 -17.86 -15.29 37.23
N GLU A 493 -17.34 -16.49 37.00
CA GLU A 493 -16.25 -16.74 36.04
C GLU A 493 -16.64 -16.28 34.63
N GLU A 494 -17.83 -16.66 34.15
CA GLU A 494 -18.34 -16.24 32.85
C GLU A 494 -18.46 -14.70 32.76
N THR A 495 -18.89 -14.04 33.84
CA THR A 495 -18.98 -12.56 33.91
C THR A 495 -17.60 -11.91 33.86
N ILE A 496 -16.61 -12.49 34.57
CA ILE A 496 -15.22 -12.03 34.57
C ILE A 496 -14.61 -12.19 33.17
N ASP A 497 -14.83 -13.34 32.54
CA ASP A 497 -14.35 -13.61 31.18
C ASP A 497 -14.97 -12.63 30.18
N GLN A 498 -16.28 -12.38 30.24
CA GLN A 498 -16.93 -11.39 29.37
C GLN A 498 -16.41 -9.96 29.61
N PHE A 499 -16.05 -9.61 30.84
CA PHE A 499 -15.49 -8.31 31.17
C PHE A 499 -14.10 -8.11 30.56
N PHE A 500 -13.19 -9.07 30.75
CA PHE A 500 -11.82 -8.97 30.22
C PHE A 500 -11.72 -9.22 28.71
N ASN A 501 -12.66 -9.97 28.13
CA ASN A 501 -12.77 -10.13 26.69
C ASN A 501 -13.44 -8.92 25.99
N SER A 502 -13.77 -7.86 26.73
CA SER A 502 -14.29 -6.64 26.10
C SER A 502 -13.18 -5.93 25.31
N SER A 503 -13.50 -5.51 24.08
CA SER A 503 -12.59 -4.76 23.21
C SER A 503 -12.39 -3.29 23.62
N LEU A 504 -12.99 -2.90 24.75
CA LEU A 504 -13.03 -1.53 25.23
C LEU A 504 -11.95 -1.27 26.29
N PRO A 505 -11.48 -0.02 26.41
CA PRO A 505 -10.52 0.32 27.44
C PRO A 505 -11.17 0.20 28.83
N LEU A 506 -10.56 -0.60 29.69
CA LEU A 506 -10.97 -0.82 31.07
C LEU A 506 -10.16 0.08 32.01
N ASP A 507 -10.79 0.56 33.08
CA ASP A 507 -10.16 1.40 34.10
C ASP A 507 -10.42 0.80 35.49
N ILE A 508 -9.67 1.28 36.48
CA ILE A 508 -9.75 0.88 37.89
C ILE A 508 -11.17 1.03 38.43
N VAL A 509 -11.93 2.04 37.97
CA VAL A 509 -13.33 2.22 38.37
C VAL A 509 -14.20 1.04 37.90
N HIS A 510 -14.02 0.58 36.67
CA HIS A 510 -14.75 -0.57 36.12
C HIS A 510 -14.43 -1.86 36.91
N LEU A 511 -13.14 -2.09 37.19
CA LEU A 511 -12.68 -3.23 38.01
C LEU A 511 -13.27 -3.20 39.43
N ARG A 512 -13.30 -2.03 40.08
CA ARG A 512 -13.92 -1.88 41.41
C ARG A 512 -15.41 -2.18 41.38
N SER A 513 -16.12 -1.69 40.36
CA SER A 513 -17.55 -1.97 40.20
C SER A 513 -17.84 -3.46 40.01
N LEU A 514 -17.04 -4.16 39.20
CA LEU A 514 -17.15 -5.63 39.04
C LEU A 514 -16.95 -6.36 40.38
N LEU A 515 -15.90 -5.99 41.12
CA LEU A 515 -15.59 -6.59 42.42
C LEU A 515 -16.71 -6.35 43.45
N ILE A 516 -17.29 -5.15 43.49
CA ILE A 516 -18.44 -4.84 44.35
C ILE A 516 -19.63 -5.74 43.96
N GLY A 517 -19.87 -5.91 42.66
CA GLY A 517 -20.97 -6.74 42.18
C GLY A 517 -20.85 -8.21 42.60
N ILE A 518 -19.64 -8.78 42.46
CA ILE A 518 -19.34 -10.17 42.85
C ILE A 518 -19.38 -10.34 44.37
N THR A 519 -18.78 -9.42 45.12
CA THR A 519 -18.76 -9.51 46.59
C THR A 519 -20.16 -9.40 47.19
N SER A 520 -21.01 -8.54 46.62
CA SER A 520 -22.41 -8.41 47.02
C SER A 520 -23.23 -9.67 46.74
N SER A 521 -23.05 -10.34 45.59
CA SER A 521 -23.75 -11.60 45.31
C SER A 521 -23.32 -12.74 46.24
N LEU A 522 -22.02 -12.86 46.51
CA LEU A 522 -21.49 -13.82 47.49
C LEU A 522 -21.98 -13.52 48.91
N GLN A 523 -22.10 -12.24 49.29
CA GLN A 523 -22.65 -11.85 50.58
C GLN A 523 -24.13 -12.25 50.72
N VAL A 524 -24.93 -12.09 49.66
CA VAL A 524 -26.33 -12.55 49.65
C VAL A 524 -26.40 -14.07 49.82
N TYR A 525 -25.51 -14.82 49.16
CA TYR A 525 -25.41 -16.28 49.33
C TYR A 525 -25.11 -16.66 50.79
N LEU A 526 -24.11 -16.03 51.40
CA LEU A 526 -23.73 -16.28 52.79
C LEU A 526 -24.86 -15.90 53.77
N LEU A 527 -25.51 -14.75 53.57
CA LEU A 527 -26.60 -14.30 54.43
C LEU A 527 -27.82 -15.23 54.35
N HIS A 528 -28.09 -15.80 53.16
CA HIS A 528 -29.12 -16.83 53.03
C HIS A 528 -28.74 -18.10 53.81
N MET A 529 -27.50 -18.57 53.70
CA MET A 529 -27.01 -19.73 54.46
C MET A 529 -27.12 -19.49 55.97
N GLU A 530 -26.77 -18.30 56.44
CA GLU A 530 -26.87 -17.90 57.85
C GLU A 530 -28.33 -17.89 58.33
N ASN A 531 -29.24 -17.33 57.53
CA ASN A 531 -30.67 -17.29 57.84
C ASN A 531 -31.32 -18.68 57.95
N GLN A 532 -30.75 -19.69 57.29
CA GLN A 532 -31.19 -21.08 57.39
C GLN A 532 -30.63 -21.82 58.62
N GLN A 533 -29.72 -21.21 59.39
CA GLN A 533 -29.20 -21.80 60.63
C GLN A 533 -30.15 -21.53 61.82
N VAL A 534 -29.93 -22.29 62.90
CA VAL A 534 -30.62 -22.11 64.18
C VAL A 534 -29.58 -21.79 65.26
N SER A 535 -29.98 -21.00 66.27
CA SER A 535 -29.08 -20.63 67.36
C SER A 535 -28.48 -21.85 68.06
N ARG A 536 -27.21 -21.74 68.48
CA ARG A 536 -26.48 -22.82 69.18
C ARG A 536 -27.23 -23.35 70.40
N ALA A 537 -27.96 -22.49 71.10
CA ALA A 537 -28.75 -22.84 72.29
C ALA A 537 -29.93 -23.78 71.97
N THR A 538 -30.40 -23.82 70.73
CA THR A 538 -31.52 -24.67 70.28
C THR A 538 -31.06 -26.04 69.79
N LEU A 539 -29.80 -26.17 69.37
CA LEU A 539 -29.19 -27.43 68.91
C LEU A 539 -28.73 -28.32 70.06
N LEU A 540 -28.40 -27.72 71.20
CA LEU A 540 -27.96 -28.45 72.40
C LEU A 540 -29.16 -28.77 73.30
N PRO A 541 -29.30 -30.02 73.78
CA PRO A 541 -30.31 -30.32 74.79
C PRO A 541 -30.03 -29.48 76.05
N VAL A 542 -31.09 -28.96 76.67
CA VAL A 542 -30.98 -28.29 77.96
C VAL A 542 -30.35 -29.26 78.95
N ALA A 543 -29.30 -28.84 79.65
CA ALA A 543 -28.62 -29.68 80.61
C ALA A 543 -29.65 -30.26 81.60
N PRO A 544 -29.68 -31.60 81.80
CA PRO A 544 -30.65 -32.21 82.70
C PRO A 544 -30.43 -31.65 84.11
N VAL A 545 -31.52 -31.30 84.78
CA VAL A 545 -31.46 -30.82 86.18
C VAL A 545 -30.87 -31.95 87.02
N LEU A 546 -29.78 -31.67 87.74
CA LEU A 546 -29.12 -32.62 88.64
C LEU A 546 -30.10 -33.07 89.73
N THR A 547 -30.71 -34.24 89.58
CA THR A 547 -31.50 -34.88 90.63
C THR A 547 -30.56 -35.64 91.58
N ARG A 548 -30.22 -35.04 92.72
CA ARG A 548 -29.68 -35.81 93.84
C ARG A 548 -30.77 -36.78 94.32
N TYR A 549 -30.44 -38.06 94.42
CA TYR A 549 -31.27 -39.02 95.14
C TYR A 549 -31.29 -38.63 96.62
N ALA A 550 -32.45 -38.18 97.12
CA ALA A 550 -32.71 -38.04 98.54
C ALA A 550 -33.91 -38.94 98.87
N GLU A 551 -33.63 -39.98 99.65
CA GLU A 551 -34.60 -40.94 100.14
C GLU A 551 -35.44 -40.26 101.25
N SER A 552 -36.46 -39.49 100.87
CA SER A 552 -37.46 -39.03 101.84
C SER A 552 -38.83 -38.82 101.18
N VAL A 553 -39.77 -39.62 101.67
CA VAL A 553 -41.19 -39.71 101.35
C VAL A 553 -41.88 -38.36 101.44
N ASN A 554 -42.49 -37.90 100.34
CA ASN A 554 -43.55 -36.89 100.42
C ASN A 554 -44.54 -37.03 99.24
N PRO A 555 -45.80 -37.49 99.45
CA PRO A 555 -46.74 -37.78 98.35
C PRO A 555 -47.39 -36.56 97.69
N PHE A 556 -47.04 -35.32 98.09
CA PHE A 556 -47.77 -34.10 97.69
C PHE A 556 -46.91 -32.99 97.06
N ALA A 557 -45.73 -33.31 96.50
CA ALA A 557 -45.07 -32.38 95.59
C ALA A 557 -45.76 -32.45 94.22
N LYS A 558 -46.59 -31.45 93.90
CA LYS A 558 -47.13 -31.24 92.55
C LYS A 558 -45.98 -31.41 91.55
N ARG A 559 -46.07 -32.43 90.69
CA ARG A 559 -45.28 -32.46 89.45
C ARG A 559 -45.54 -31.13 88.76
N LYS A 560 -44.55 -30.24 88.72
CA LYS A 560 -44.57 -29.14 87.76
C LYS A 560 -44.76 -29.83 86.42
N LEU A 561 -45.90 -29.59 85.77
CA LEU A 561 -46.06 -29.93 84.37
C LEU A 561 -44.83 -29.32 83.68
N ILE A 562 -44.02 -30.16 83.07
CA ILE A 562 -43.08 -29.68 82.06
C ILE A 562 -44.02 -29.25 80.94
N GLU A 563 -44.40 -27.97 80.91
CA GLU A 563 -44.94 -27.39 79.70
C GLU A 563 -43.85 -27.60 78.65
N PRO A 564 -44.11 -28.38 77.58
CA PRO A 564 -43.18 -28.42 76.47
C PRO A 564 -43.10 -26.98 76.00
N ALA A 565 -41.90 -26.38 76.06
CA ALA A 565 -41.68 -25.09 75.44
C ALA A 565 -42.14 -25.24 74.00
N VAL A 566 -43.28 -24.61 73.66
CA VAL A 566 -43.83 -24.63 72.31
C VAL A 566 -42.77 -23.97 71.46
N ARG A 567 -41.95 -24.81 70.80
CA ARG A 567 -40.96 -24.33 69.85
C ARG A 567 -41.74 -23.60 68.79
N GLU A 568 -41.42 -22.34 68.56
CA GLU A 568 -41.99 -21.58 67.46
C GLU A 568 -41.92 -22.45 66.19
N GLU A 569 -43.05 -22.62 65.51
CA GLU A 569 -43.20 -23.55 64.38
C GLU A 569 -42.14 -23.31 63.29
N LYS A 570 -41.72 -22.04 63.13
CA LYS A 570 -40.62 -21.62 62.25
C LYS A 570 -39.25 -22.21 62.67
N VAL A 571 -38.95 -22.27 63.96
CA VAL A 571 -37.70 -22.82 64.50
C VAL A 571 -37.70 -24.35 64.42
N ALA A 572 -38.85 -24.98 64.67
CA ALA A 572 -39.01 -26.42 64.51
C ALA A 572 -38.81 -26.87 63.05
N ASN A 573 -39.39 -26.14 62.09
CA ASN A 573 -39.23 -26.42 60.66
C ASN A 573 -37.78 -26.23 60.18
N LYS A 574 -37.09 -25.19 60.65
CA LYS A 574 -35.64 -25.01 60.37
C LYS A 574 -34.80 -26.15 60.95
N LEU A 575 -35.11 -26.61 62.16
CA LEU A 575 -34.40 -27.72 62.80
C LEU A 575 -34.59 -29.05 62.03
N ASN A 576 -35.81 -29.31 61.57
CA ASN A 576 -36.14 -30.50 60.76
C ASN A 576 -35.41 -30.50 59.40
N ASN A 577 -35.14 -29.32 58.84
CA ASN A 577 -34.39 -29.16 57.59
C ASN A 577 -32.86 -29.27 57.74
N LEU A 578 -32.33 -29.29 58.97
CA LEU A 578 -30.89 -29.37 59.27
C LEU A 578 -30.44 -30.80 59.61
N THR A 579 -30.56 -31.71 58.63
CA THR A 579 -30.03 -33.07 58.77
C THR A 579 -28.49 -33.08 58.68
N VAL A 580 -27.84 -34.09 59.26
CA VAL A 580 -26.36 -34.24 59.24
C VAL A 580 -25.78 -34.14 57.81
N PRO A 581 -26.35 -34.81 56.78
CA PRO A 581 -25.85 -34.67 55.41
C PRO A 581 -25.92 -33.23 54.89
N LYS A 582 -27.02 -32.52 55.13
CA LYS A 582 -27.21 -31.13 54.68
C LYS A 582 -26.25 -30.17 55.39
N LEU A 583 -26.02 -30.37 56.69
CA LEU A 583 -25.02 -29.62 57.46
C LEU A 583 -23.60 -29.86 56.95
N CYS A 584 -23.25 -31.11 56.62
CA CYS A 584 -21.94 -31.43 56.03
C CYS A 584 -21.74 -30.76 54.67
N VAL A 585 -22.75 -30.76 53.79
CA VAL A 585 -22.68 -30.07 52.48
C VAL A 585 -22.49 -28.55 52.67
N LYS A 586 -23.24 -27.94 53.59
CA LYS A 586 -23.09 -26.51 53.94
C LYS A 586 -21.70 -26.18 54.47
N LEU A 587 -21.18 -26.99 55.39
CA LEU A 587 -19.84 -26.82 55.96
C LEU A 587 -18.75 -26.99 54.90
N ASN A 588 -18.84 -28.02 54.06
CA ASN A 588 -17.87 -28.23 52.98
C ASN A 588 -17.85 -27.06 51.99
N THR A 589 -19.02 -26.47 51.71
CA THR A 589 -19.16 -25.30 50.83
C THR A 589 -18.48 -24.06 51.42
N LEU A 590 -18.58 -23.84 52.73
CA LEU A 590 -17.90 -22.75 53.44
C LEU A 590 -16.39 -23.02 53.66
N GLN A 591 -16.02 -24.29 53.78
CA GLN A 591 -14.65 -24.74 54.04
C GLN A 591 -13.79 -24.83 52.77
N VAL A 592 -14.31 -24.45 51.60
CA VAL A 592 -13.50 -24.30 50.37
C VAL A 592 -12.49 -23.17 50.59
N ARG A 593 -11.38 -23.52 51.23
CA ARG A 593 -10.20 -22.68 51.47
C ARG A 593 -9.04 -23.07 50.55
N HIS A 594 -9.20 -24.04 49.66
CA HIS A 594 -8.21 -24.38 48.64
C HIS A 594 -8.86 -25.08 47.44
N PHE A 595 -9.07 -24.33 46.36
CA PHE A 595 -8.96 -24.93 45.04
C PHE A 595 -7.48 -25.04 44.71
N GLY A 596 -6.99 -26.28 44.58
CA GLY A 596 -5.73 -26.56 43.91
C GLY A 596 -5.90 -26.25 42.43
N TYR A 597 -5.28 -25.15 41.99
CA TYR A 597 -4.64 -24.95 40.68
C TYR A 597 -3.68 -23.77 40.83
N LEU A 598 -2.64 -23.96 41.62
CA LEU A 598 -1.40 -23.18 41.53
C LEU A 598 -0.30 -24.23 41.32
N PRO A 599 0.43 -24.23 40.19
CA PRO A 599 1.66 -25.00 40.12
C PRO A 599 2.58 -24.50 41.26
N PRO A 600 3.35 -25.39 41.91
CA PRO A 600 4.23 -24.97 42.98
C PRO A 600 5.20 -23.91 42.45
N PRO A 601 5.53 -22.87 43.23
CA PRO A 601 6.58 -21.95 42.85
C PRO A 601 7.88 -22.77 42.66
N PRO A 602 8.73 -22.43 41.69
CA PRO A 602 10.06 -23.00 41.65
C PRO A 602 10.74 -22.65 42.99
N ASN A 603 11.12 -23.69 43.74
CA ASN A 603 11.91 -23.54 44.95
C ASN A 603 13.26 -22.87 44.60
N PRO A 604 13.85 -22.14 45.57
CA PRO A 604 14.86 -21.08 45.35
C PRO A 604 16.13 -21.53 44.62
#